data_AF-A0A3B6A220-F1
#
_entry.id   AF-A0A3B6A220-F1
#
_cell.length_a   1.000
_cell.length_b   1.000
_cell.length_c   1.000
_cell.angle_alpha   90.00
_cell.angle_beta   90.00
_cell.angle_gamma   90.00
#
_symmetry.space_group_name_H-M   'P 1'
#
loop_
_entity.id
_entity.type
_entity.pdbx_description
1 polymer ?
#
loop_
_entity_poly.entity_id
_entity_poly.type
_entity_poly.pdbx_seq_one_letter_code
_entity_poly.pdbx_strand_id
1 'polypeptide(L)'
;MKPLDEQDSKRLFSRRVYGSEDDHPSQFEEISAEILKKCGGLPLAIITIASLLASRPERLRDEWESIRNSLGAQLAANPTLEGVKSILNLSYIHLPLHLRACLLHLGIYPEDSEIKRDDLVRQWLAEGFVSNLHGQNVEVVAKSYFNDLVNRSLIQPGRMEDGELLSCRVHDMMLDLILSKCNEHNFLRVECNYEDMARDHGRKYKVCRISMNFINGGATNDIASGSIRCSLSKVRSLSLFGKCNYMPPLLHCKYLRVLLFNSWGDKVIDLTDISQLFQLRYLKVSYKGEIKLPTKMQGLVHLETLDLACYLGPEIPSDI
;
A
#
# COMPACT_ATOMS: atom_id res chain seq x y z
N MET A 1 3.51 -19.86 13.91
CA MET A 1 3.35 -20.95 12.93
C MET A 1 4.53 -21.91 13.03
N LYS A 2 4.31 -23.21 12.83
CA LYS A 2 5.40 -24.18 12.70
C LYS A 2 5.99 -24.09 11.28
N PRO A 3 7.32 -24.23 11.10
CA PRO A 3 7.92 -24.35 9.77
C PRO A 3 7.36 -25.56 9.01
N LEU A 4 7.28 -25.45 7.68
CA LEU A 4 7.02 -26.56 6.78
C LEU A 4 8.17 -27.55 6.82
N ASP A 5 7.86 -28.83 6.57
CA ASP A 5 8.90 -29.81 6.29
C ASP A 5 9.55 -29.56 4.92
N GLU A 6 10.60 -30.32 4.62
CA GLU A 6 11.36 -30.17 3.38
C GLU A 6 10.53 -30.47 2.13
N GLN A 7 9.63 -31.46 2.21
CA GLN A 7 8.81 -31.89 1.09
C GLN A 7 7.77 -30.82 0.74
N ASP A 8 7.05 -30.31 1.74
CA ASP A 8 6.06 -29.25 1.56
C ASP A 8 6.73 -27.92 1.17
N SER A 9 7.93 -27.64 1.68
CA SER A 9 8.73 -26.48 1.26
C SER A 9 9.09 -26.56 -0.22
N LYS A 10 9.55 -27.73 -0.68
CA LYS A 10 9.91 -27.97 -2.10
C LYS A 10 8.70 -27.87 -3.01
N ARG A 11 7.55 -28.44 -2.60
CA ARG A 11 6.28 -28.33 -3.34
C ARG A 11 5.84 -26.88 -3.49
N LEU A 12 5.82 -26.13 -2.39
CA LEU A 12 5.42 -24.71 -2.39
C LEU A 12 6.32 -23.88 -3.31
N PHE A 13 7.63 -24.07 -3.22
CA PHE A 13 8.61 -23.37 -4.05
C PHE A 13 8.40 -23.70 -5.54
N SER A 14 8.32 -24.98 -5.87
CA SER A 14 8.27 -25.44 -7.26
C SER A 14 6.98 -25.03 -7.96
N ARG A 15 5.84 -25.18 -7.26
CA ARG A 15 4.56 -24.70 -7.75
C ARG A 15 4.60 -23.20 -8.06
N ARG A 16 5.33 -22.41 -7.26
CA ARG A 16 5.44 -20.97 -7.49
C ARG A 16 6.42 -20.60 -8.60
N VAL A 17 7.58 -21.25 -8.68
CA VAL A 17 8.60 -20.93 -9.70
C VAL A 17 8.22 -21.46 -11.07
N TYR A 18 7.80 -22.72 -11.14
CA TYR A 18 7.63 -23.48 -12.38
C TYR A 18 6.16 -23.60 -12.80
N GLY A 19 5.21 -23.32 -11.90
CA GLY A 19 3.77 -23.47 -12.17
C GLY A 19 3.26 -24.91 -12.01
N SER A 20 4.14 -25.88 -11.81
CA SER A 20 3.85 -27.29 -11.56
C SER A 20 4.75 -27.82 -10.44
N GLU A 21 4.26 -28.83 -9.70
CA GLU A 21 5.05 -29.56 -8.71
C GLU A 21 6.02 -30.56 -9.37
N ASP A 22 5.76 -30.96 -10.63
CA ASP A 22 6.54 -31.99 -11.33
C ASP A 22 7.62 -31.43 -12.26
N ASP A 23 7.61 -30.11 -12.50
CA ASP A 23 8.54 -29.45 -13.41
C ASP A 23 9.79 -28.98 -12.64
N HIS A 24 10.87 -29.76 -12.71
CA HIS A 24 12.12 -29.50 -11.99
C HIS A 24 13.30 -29.59 -12.96
N PRO A 25 13.78 -28.46 -13.50
CA PRO A 25 14.99 -28.45 -14.30
C PRO A 25 16.18 -28.86 -13.42
N SER A 26 16.85 -29.96 -13.78
CA SER A 26 17.99 -30.51 -13.03
C SER A 26 19.10 -29.48 -12.77
N GLN A 27 19.26 -28.50 -13.66
CA GLN A 27 20.24 -27.43 -13.53
C GLN A 27 20.04 -26.50 -12.31
N PHE A 28 18.84 -26.47 -11.72
CA PHE A 28 18.53 -25.63 -10.55
C PHE A 28 18.31 -26.42 -9.26
N GLU A 29 18.37 -27.76 -9.27
CA GLU A 29 18.04 -28.56 -8.09
C GLU A 29 18.91 -28.22 -6.88
N GLU A 30 20.23 -28.17 -7.08
CA GLU A 30 21.19 -27.84 -6.03
C GLU A 30 20.97 -26.43 -5.48
N ILE A 31 20.86 -25.42 -6.36
CA ILE A 31 20.64 -24.03 -5.96
C ILE A 31 19.29 -23.87 -5.25
N SER A 32 18.24 -24.56 -5.73
CA SER A 32 16.91 -24.56 -5.12
C SER A 32 16.95 -25.13 -3.70
N ALA A 33 17.65 -26.25 -3.50
CA ALA A 33 17.79 -26.87 -2.18
C ALA A 33 18.52 -25.95 -1.19
N GLU A 34 19.59 -25.27 -1.64
CA GLU A 34 20.31 -24.29 -0.82
C GLU A 34 19.44 -23.08 -0.46
N ILE A 35 18.65 -22.56 -1.41
CA ILE A 35 17.70 -21.48 -1.17
C ILE A 35 16.62 -21.91 -0.16
N LEU A 36 16.04 -23.10 -0.32
CA LEU A 36 15.03 -23.63 0.59
C LEU A 36 15.57 -23.80 2.01
N LYS A 37 16.81 -24.31 2.14
CA LYS A 37 17.51 -24.41 3.42
C LYS A 37 17.66 -23.03 4.08
N LYS A 38 18.00 -22.00 3.31
CA LYS A 38 18.05 -20.61 3.82
C LYS A 38 16.66 -20.07 4.16
N CYS A 39 15.58 -20.52 3.54
CA CYS A 39 14.23 -20.11 3.92
C CYS A 39 13.74 -20.75 5.24
N GLY A 40 14.41 -21.81 5.72
CA GLY A 40 14.15 -22.42 7.03
C GLY A 40 12.72 -22.95 7.21
N GLY A 41 12.08 -23.39 6.13
CA GLY A 41 10.69 -23.89 6.15
C GLY A 41 9.61 -22.82 6.34
N LEU A 42 9.95 -21.53 6.33
CA LEU A 42 8.97 -20.46 6.54
C LEU A 42 8.19 -20.17 5.25
N PRO A 43 6.85 -20.34 5.21
CA PRO A 43 6.06 -20.18 3.98
C PRO A 43 6.24 -18.81 3.32
N LEU A 44 6.24 -17.73 4.12
CA LEU A 44 6.40 -16.36 3.60
C LEU A 44 7.78 -16.15 2.96
N ALA A 45 8.85 -16.71 3.55
CA ALA A 45 10.19 -16.64 2.99
C ALA A 45 10.29 -17.40 1.66
N ILE A 46 9.76 -18.64 1.65
CA ILE A 46 9.75 -19.51 0.48
C ILE A 46 9.00 -18.86 -0.67
N ILE A 47 7.75 -18.42 -0.43
CA ILE A 47 6.93 -17.84 -1.48
C ILE A 47 7.54 -16.53 -2.02
N THR A 48 8.15 -15.73 -1.16
CA THR A 48 8.77 -14.45 -1.55
C THR A 48 9.95 -14.68 -2.50
N ILE A 49 10.89 -15.57 -2.14
CA ILE A 49 12.03 -15.87 -3.01
C ILE A 49 11.61 -16.62 -4.27
N ALA A 50 10.70 -17.59 -4.15
CA ALA A 50 10.16 -18.30 -5.31
C ALA A 50 9.52 -17.31 -6.31
N SER A 51 8.76 -16.32 -5.82
CA SER A 51 8.14 -15.31 -6.67
C SER A 51 9.16 -14.36 -7.30
N LEU A 52 10.22 -14.00 -6.56
CA LEU A 52 11.32 -13.21 -7.10
C LEU A 52 12.00 -13.95 -8.26
N LEU A 53 12.27 -15.25 -8.10
CA LEU A 53 12.87 -16.10 -9.14
C LEU A 53 11.92 -16.29 -10.33
N ALA A 54 10.63 -16.52 -10.07
CA ALA A 54 9.61 -16.63 -11.11
C ALA A 54 9.50 -15.36 -11.97
N SER A 55 9.80 -14.19 -11.39
CA SER A 55 9.78 -12.91 -12.09
C SER A 55 10.97 -12.68 -13.04
N ARG A 56 11.90 -13.64 -13.15
CA ARG A 56 13.06 -13.59 -14.04
C ARG A 56 12.75 -14.26 -15.37
N PRO A 57 12.65 -13.51 -16.49
CA PRO A 57 12.20 -14.07 -17.76
C PRO A 57 13.18 -15.07 -18.37
N GLU A 58 14.48 -14.84 -18.21
CA GLU A 58 15.53 -15.67 -18.84
C GLU A 58 15.96 -16.86 -17.98
N ARG A 59 15.52 -16.92 -16.71
CA ARG A 59 15.88 -17.95 -15.72
C ARG A 59 17.36 -18.34 -15.79
N LEU A 60 18.27 -17.37 -15.85
CA LEU A 60 19.70 -17.66 -15.97
C LEU A 60 20.25 -18.21 -14.66
N ARG A 61 21.13 -19.20 -14.74
CA ARG A 61 21.78 -19.82 -13.55
C ARG A 61 22.52 -18.79 -12.70
N ASP A 62 23.19 -17.84 -13.33
CA ASP A 62 23.93 -16.77 -12.65
C ASP A 62 23.01 -15.86 -11.82
N GLU A 63 21.77 -15.61 -12.26
CA GLU A 63 20.80 -14.82 -11.49
C GLU A 63 20.34 -15.58 -10.24
N TRP A 64 20.12 -16.88 -10.36
CA TRP A 64 19.77 -17.76 -9.25
C TRP A 64 20.89 -17.83 -8.21
N GLU A 65 22.14 -17.96 -8.67
CA GLU A 65 23.31 -17.92 -7.79
C GLU A 65 23.46 -16.56 -7.11
N SER A 66 23.24 -15.46 -7.83
CA SER A 66 23.28 -14.11 -7.28
C SER A 66 22.24 -13.92 -6.16
N ILE A 67 20.99 -14.35 -6.38
CA ILE A 67 19.93 -14.33 -5.38
C ILE A 67 20.30 -15.21 -4.18
N ARG A 68 20.76 -16.44 -4.42
CA ARG A 68 21.23 -17.34 -3.35
C ARG A 68 22.36 -16.71 -2.52
N ASN A 69 23.33 -16.06 -3.17
CA ASN A 69 24.46 -15.44 -2.50
C ASN A 69 24.03 -14.21 -1.68
N SER A 70 22.99 -13.49 -2.14
CA SER A 70 22.40 -12.35 -1.44
C SER A 70 21.60 -12.77 -0.20
N LEU A 71 21.12 -14.02 -0.14
CA LEU A 71 20.54 -14.58 1.08
C LEU A 71 21.64 -14.79 2.12
N GLY A 72 21.69 -13.93 3.13
CA GLY A 72 22.71 -13.96 4.18
C GLY A 72 22.83 -15.32 4.88
N ALA A 73 24.04 -15.69 5.33
CA ALA A 73 24.29 -16.97 5.99
C ALA A 73 23.53 -17.16 7.31
N GLN A 74 23.15 -16.06 7.98
CA GLN A 74 22.47 -16.08 9.28
C GLN A 74 21.08 -16.72 9.26
N LEU A 75 20.44 -16.79 8.09
CA LEU A 75 19.15 -17.42 7.86
C LEU A 75 19.15 -18.94 8.08
N ALA A 76 20.26 -19.62 7.73
CA ALA A 76 20.37 -21.06 7.81
C ALA A 76 20.63 -21.58 9.24
N ALA A 77 21.13 -20.72 10.13
CA ALA A 77 21.47 -21.09 11.51
C ALA A 77 20.30 -20.90 12.48
N ASN A 78 19.44 -19.90 12.25
CA ASN A 78 18.21 -19.69 12.99
C ASN A 78 17.18 -18.96 12.09
N PRO A 79 16.02 -19.57 11.77
CA PRO A 79 14.93 -18.90 11.07
C PRO A 79 14.30 -17.84 12.00
N THR A 80 14.94 -16.67 12.07
CA THR A 80 14.51 -15.53 12.89
C THR A 80 13.66 -14.57 12.07
N LEU A 81 12.91 -13.73 12.78
CA LEU A 81 12.14 -12.63 12.20
C LEU A 81 13.01 -11.74 11.28
N GLU A 82 14.26 -11.48 11.67
CA GLU A 82 15.22 -10.68 10.90
C GLU A 82 15.63 -11.36 9.58
N GLY A 83 15.72 -12.69 9.58
CA GLY A 83 15.95 -13.45 8.35
C GLY A 83 14.85 -13.24 7.32
N VAL A 84 13.58 -13.37 7.74
CA VAL A 84 12.44 -13.14 6.84
C VAL A 84 12.43 -11.70 6.34
N LYS A 85 12.66 -10.71 7.22
CA LYS A 85 12.76 -9.29 6.80
C LYS A 85 13.84 -9.08 5.73
N SER A 86 14.99 -9.73 5.86
CA SER A 86 16.06 -9.67 4.85
C SER A 86 15.59 -10.22 3.49
N ILE A 87 14.86 -11.35 3.49
CA ILE A 87 14.26 -11.94 2.28
C ILE A 87 13.21 -11.01 1.64
N LEU A 88 12.33 -10.43 2.46
CA LEU A 88 11.34 -9.46 1.97
C LEU A 88 12.03 -8.24 1.35
N ASN A 89 13.07 -7.72 2.03
CA ASN A 89 13.88 -6.61 1.53
C ASN A 89 14.60 -6.97 0.23
N LEU A 90 15.10 -8.20 0.08
CA LEU A 90 15.71 -8.68 -1.16
C LEU A 90 14.71 -8.60 -2.33
N SER A 91 13.45 -8.96 -2.11
CA SER A 91 12.41 -8.84 -3.12
C SER A 91 12.05 -7.39 -3.44
N TYR A 92 12.08 -6.49 -2.44
CA TYR A 92 11.90 -5.05 -2.63
C TYR A 92 13.04 -4.42 -3.46
N ILE A 93 14.31 -4.72 -3.16
CA ILE A 93 15.43 -4.12 -3.91
C ILE A 93 15.45 -4.56 -5.37
N HIS A 94 14.97 -5.76 -5.67
CA HIS A 94 14.84 -6.26 -7.03
C HIS A 94 13.52 -5.86 -7.73
N LEU A 95 12.65 -5.11 -7.06
CA LEU A 95 11.42 -4.61 -7.65
C LEU A 95 11.73 -3.49 -8.67
N PRO A 96 11.15 -3.54 -9.89
CA PRO A 96 11.26 -2.46 -10.87
C PRO A 96 10.83 -1.10 -10.29
N LEU A 97 11.53 -0.03 -10.70
CA LEU A 97 11.33 1.31 -10.13
C LEU A 97 9.87 1.79 -10.23
N HIS A 98 9.17 1.50 -11.32
CA HIS A 98 7.79 1.91 -11.52
C HIS A 98 6.81 1.23 -10.52
N LEU A 99 7.11 0.02 -10.04
CA LEU A 99 6.28 -0.68 -9.05
C LEU A 99 6.58 -0.26 -7.61
N ARG A 100 7.75 0.33 -7.33
CA ARG A 100 8.14 0.69 -5.96
C ARG A 100 7.19 1.72 -5.36
N ALA A 101 6.84 2.77 -6.10
CA ALA A 101 5.90 3.79 -5.61
C ALA A 101 4.51 3.19 -5.35
N CYS A 102 4.04 2.31 -6.24
CA CYS A 102 2.79 1.57 -6.08
C CYS A 102 2.79 0.70 -4.82
N LEU A 103 3.89 -0.03 -4.58
CA LEU A 103 4.05 -0.85 -3.38
C LEU A 103 4.05 0.02 -2.11
N LEU A 104 4.86 1.09 -2.07
CA LEU A 104 4.96 1.96 -0.91
C LEU A 104 3.65 2.67 -0.58
N HIS A 105 2.83 2.96 -1.59
CA HIS A 105 1.50 3.56 -1.42
C HIS A 105 0.57 2.69 -0.59
N LEU A 106 0.71 1.36 -0.61
CA LEU A 106 -0.11 0.47 0.23
C LEU A 106 0.09 0.72 1.74
N GLY A 107 1.21 1.33 2.14
CA GLY A 107 1.45 1.71 3.53
C GLY A 107 0.47 2.75 4.09
N ILE A 108 -0.37 3.37 3.26
CA ILE A 108 -1.44 4.24 3.77
C ILE A 108 -2.52 3.45 4.50
N TYR A 109 -2.72 2.18 4.15
CA TYR A 109 -3.81 1.39 4.68
C TYR A 109 -3.46 0.84 6.06
N PRO A 110 -4.43 0.82 6.99
CA PRO A 110 -4.28 0.12 8.26
C PRO A 110 -3.95 -1.36 8.05
N GLU A 111 -3.34 -1.96 9.06
CA GLU A 111 -3.13 -3.41 9.14
C GLU A 111 -4.44 -4.18 8.90
N ASP A 112 -4.33 -5.37 8.30
CA ASP A 112 -5.44 -6.26 7.93
C ASP A 112 -6.49 -5.71 6.95
N SER A 113 -6.29 -4.50 6.40
CA SER A 113 -7.25 -3.89 5.47
C SER A 113 -7.43 -4.72 4.19
N GLU A 114 -8.69 -5.00 3.84
CA GLU A 114 -9.03 -5.46 2.49
C GLU A 114 -9.06 -4.27 1.53
N ILE A 115 -8.16 -4.27 0.54
CA ILE A 115 -7.92 -3.16 -0.37
C ILE A 115 -8.48 -3.52 -1.74
N LYS A 116 -9.50 -2.79 -2.21
CA LYS A 116 -10.09 -3.03 -3.53
C LYS A 116 -9.09 -2.66 -4.64
N ARG A 117 -8.93 -3.55 -5.63
CA ARG A 117 -8.04 -3.38 -6.79
C ARG A 117 -8.29 -2.06 -7.50
N ASP A 118 -9.54 -1.81 -7.86
CA ASP A 118 -9.88 -0.66 -8.69
C ASP A 118 -9.72 0.67 -7.93
N ASP A 119 -9.99 0.68 -6.61
CA ASP A 119 -9.73 1.85 -5.77
C ASP A 119 -8.22 2.16 -5.68
N LEU A 120 -7.40 1.12 -5.52
CA LEU A 120 -5.95 1.27 -5.43
C LEU A 120 -5.35 1.74 -6.77
N VAL A 121 -5.83 1.17 -7.88
CA VAL A 121 -5.43 1.56 -9.23
C VAL A 121 -5.75 3.04 -9.50
N ARG A 122 -6.97 3.49 -9.17
CA ARG A 122 -7.37 4.90 -9.34
C ARG A 122 -6.51 5.85 -8.49
N GLN A 123 -6.11 5.43 -7.29
CA GLN A 123 -5.18 6.22 -6.49
C GLN A 123 -3.79 6.31 -7.11
N TRP A 124 -3.24 5.22 -7.66
CA TRP A 124 -1.95 5.26 -8.34
C TRP A 124 -1.96 6.17 -9.57
N LEU A 125 -3.07 6.19 -10.30
CA LEU A 125 -3.29 7.11 -11.42
C LEU A 125 -3.33 8.58 -10.93
N ALA A 126 -4.11 8.86 -9.90
CA ALA A 126 -4.23 10.20 -9.31
C ALA A 126 -2.90 10.71 -8.69
N GLU A 127 -2.08 9.82 -8.14
CA GLU A 127 -0.72 10.12 -7.67
C GLU A 127 0.26 10.38 -8.82
N GLY A 128 -0.02 9.83 -10.01
CA GLY A 128 0.85 9.87 -11.19
C GLY A 128 1.98 8.84 -11.14
N PHE A 129 1.79 7.71 -10.46
CA PHE A 129 2.78 6.61 -10.43
C PHE A 129 2.83 5.82 -11.73
N VAL A 130 1.73 5.83 -12.47
CA VAL A 130 1.59 5.11 -13.72
C VAL A 130 1.76 6.11 -14.86
N SER A 131 2.69 5.81 -15.77
CA SER A 131 2.95 6.64 -16.94
C SER A 131 2.40 5.99 -18.20
N ASN A 132 1.84 6.80 -19.11
CA ASN A 132 1.40 6.33 -20.41
C ASN A 132 2.61 6.15 -21.33
N LEU A 133 3.24 4.99 -21.26
CA LEU A 133 4.27 4.61 -22.21
C LEU A 133 3.57 4.10 -23.47
N HIS A 134 3.63 4.88 -24.55
CA HIS A 134 3.23 4.48 -25.92
C HIS A 134 1.72 4.50 -26.26
N GLY A 135 0.92 5.35 -25.61
CA GLY A 135 -0.50 5.53 -25.98
C GLY A 135 -1.42 4.40 -25.51
N GLN A 136 -0.93 3.55 -24.59
CA GLN A 136 -1.73 2.50 -23.98
C GLN A 136 -2.76 3.07 -23.01
N ASN A 137 -3.83 2.31 -22.75
CA ASN A 137 -4.80 2.67 -21.73
C ASN A 137 -4.12 2.61 -20.35
N VAL A 138 -4.00 3.76 -19.68
CA VAL A 138 -3.32 3.90 -18.39
C VAL A 138 -3.94 3.05 -17.29
N GLU A 139 -5.24 2.78 -17.34
CA GLU A 139 -5.92 1.92 -16.38
C GLU A 139 -5.51 0.45 -16.57
N VAL A 140 -5.34 0.00 -17.81
CA VAL A 140 -4.85 -1.35 -18.11
C VAL A 140 -3.41 -1.52 -17.61
N VAL A 141 -2.55 -0.52 -17.81
CA VAL A 141 -1.18 -0.51 -17.29
C VAL A 141 -1.18 -0.53 -15.75
N ALA A 142 -2.04 0.27 -15.12
CA ALA A 142 -2.14 0.29 -13.66
C ALA A 142 -2.63 -1.05 -13.09
N LYS A 143 -3.59 -1.71 -13.75
CA LYS A 143 -4.05 -3.07 -13.40
C LYS A 143 -2.95 -4.11 -13.59
N SER A 144 -2.09 -3.97 -14.61
CA SER A 144 -0.95 -4.87 -14.77
C SER A 144 0.07 -4.69 -13.64
N TYR A 145 0.30 -3.47 -13.15
CA TYR A 145 1.18 -3.22 -12.00
C TYR A 145 0.64 -3.89 -10.72
N PHE A 146 -0.68 -3.86 -10.52
CA PHE A 146 -1.31 -4.59 -9.41
C PHE A 146 -1.05 -6.10 -9.53
N ASN A 147 -1.29 -6.67 -10.71
CA ASN A 147 -1.05 -8.09 -10.98
C ASN A 147 0.43 -8.47 -10.79
N ASP A 148 1.37 -7.62 -11.18
CA ASP A 148 2.79 -7.84 -10.97
C ASP A 148 3.17 -7.89 -9.49
N LEU A 149 2.58 -7.03 -8.65
CA LEU A 149 2.80 -7.07 -7.20
C LEU A 149 2.25 -8.36 -6.58
N VAL A 150 1.08 -8.85 -7.05
CA VAL A 150 0.51 -10.15 -6.64
C VAL A 150 1.40 -11.31 -7.12
N ASN A 151 1.87 -11.26 -8.37
CA ASN A 151 2.75 -12.27 -8.97
C ASN A 151 4.15 -12.29 -8.37
N ARG A 152 4.55 -11.22 -7.69
CA ARG A 152 5.77 -11.16 -6.87
C ARG A 152 5.52 -11.53 -5.40
N SER A 153 4.28 -11.87 -5.04
CA SER A 153 3.84 -12.15 -3.66
C SER A 153 4.17 -11.03 -2.67
N LEU A 154 4.26 -9.79 -3.15
CA LEU A 154 4.45 -8.60 -2.32
C LEU A 154 3.11 -8.09 -1.75
N ILE A 155 2.00 -8.45 -2.40
CA ILE A 155 0.65 -8.31 -1.85
C ILE A 155 -0.07 -9.64 -2.00
N GLN A 156 -0.98 -9.92 -1.07
CA GLN A 156 -1.75 -11.15 -1.04
C GLN A 156 -3.09 -10.97 -1.75
N PRO A 157 -3.53 -11.94 -2.57
CA PRO A 157 -4.85 -11.88 -3.16
C PRO A 157 -5.93 -11.93 -2.06
N GLY A 158 -6.95 -11.09 -2.20
CA GLY A 158 -8.11 -11.03 -1.33
C GLY A 158 -9.30 -11.74 -1.96
N ARG A 159 -10.37 -10.98 -2.19
CA ARG A 159 -11.62 -11.46 -2.79
C ARG A 159 -11.44 -11.72 -4.27
N MET A 160 -11.98 -12.85 -4.73
CA MET A 160 -12.16 -13.16 -6.13
C MET A 160 -13.64 -13.36 -6.45
N GLU A 161 -14.06 -12.94 -7.63
CA GLU A 161 -15.43 -13.09 -8.14
C GLU A 161 -15.32 -13.34 -9.65
N ASP A 162 -16.05 -14.34 -10.17
CA ASP A 162 -16.04 -14.72 -11.59
C ASP A 162 -14.64 -14.92 -12.21
N GLY A 163 -13.68 -15.37 -11.40
CA GLY A 163 -12.28 -15.58 -11.83
C GLY A 163 -11.44 -14.31 -11.85
N GLU A 164 -12.00 -13.15 -11.52
CA GLU A 164 -11.26 -11.90 -11.35
C GLU A 164 -10.86 -11.65 -9.91
N LEU A 165 -9.60 -11.22 -9.72
CA LEU A 165 -9.11 -10.75 -8.44
C LEU A 165 -9.57 -9.30 -8.21
N LEU A 166 -10.42 -9.10 -7.19
CA LEU A 166 -11.08 -7.83 -6.89
C LEU A 166 -10.43 -7.05 -5.74
N SER A 167 -9.69 -7.71 -4.85
CA SER A 167 -9.02 -7.05 -3.74
C SER A 167 -7.70 -7.72 -3.38
N CYS A 168 -6.90 -7.04 -2.57
CA CYS A 168 -5.67 -7.57 -1.98
C CYS A 168 -5.61 -7.25 -0.48
N ARG A 169 -4.65 -7.89 0.20
CA ARG A 169 -4.18 -7.53 1.55
C ARG A 169 -2.65 -7.42 1.52
N VAL A 170 -2.09 -6.74 2.51
CA VAL A 170 -0.64 -6.73 2.76
C VAL A 170 -0.38 -7.55 4.00
N HIS A 171 0.53 -8.52 3.92
CA HIS A 171 0.95 -9.27 5.09
C HIS A 171 1.70 -8.34 6.06
N ASP A 172 1.48 -8.47 7.37
CA ASP A 172 2.05 -7.61 8.43
C ASP A 172 3.56 -7.38 8.29
N MET A 173 4.35 -8.45 8.10
CA MET A 173 5.81 -8.32 7.90
C MET A 173 6.20 -7.55 6.62
N MET A 174 5.37 -7.60 5.58
CA MET A 174 5.55 -6.80 4.37
C MET A 174 5.12 -5.36 4.60
N LEU A 175 4.06 -5.14 5.37
CA LEU A 175 3.63 -3.80 5.78
C LEU A 175 4.72 -3.11 6.61
N ASP A 176 5.34 -3.82 7.57
CA ASP A 176 6.49 -3.36 8.33
C ASP A 176 7.65 -2.91 7.42
N LEU A 177 7.98 -3.73 6.42
CA LEU A 177 9.00 -3.38 5.43
C LEU A 177 8.61 -2.14 4.64
N ILE A 178 7.37 -2.05 4.16
CA ILE A 178 6.84 -0.90 3.41
C ILE A 178 6.97 0.37 4.26
N LEU A 179 6.52 0.34 5.52
CA LEU A 179 6.60 1.48 6.43
C LEU A 179 8.04 1.89 6.72
N SER A 180 8.93 0.92 6.92
CA SER A 180 10.37 1.16 7.05
C SER A 180 10.95 1.88 5.82
N LYS A 181 10.64 1.40 4.60
CA LYS A 181 11.07 2.03 3.34
C LYS A 181 10.43 3.39 3.09
N CYS A 182 9.19 3.58 3.49
CA CYS A 182 8.53 4.88 3.45
C CYS A 182 9.25 5.91 4.31
N ASN A 183 9.68 5.52 5.52
CA ASN A 183 10.46 6.38 6.40
C ASN A 183 11.86 6.68 5.84
N GLU A 184 12.59 5.65 5.36
CA GLU A 184 13.90 5.81 4.70
C GLU A 184 13.86 6.83 3.54
N HIS A 185 12.81 6.76 2.72
CA HIS A 185 12.67 7.60 1.53
C HIS A 185 11.83 8.87 1.74
N ASN A 186 11.34 9.13 2.96
CA ASN A 186 10.39 10.22 3.25
C ASN A 186 9.16 10.20 2.29
N PHE A 187 8.70 9.00 1.92
CA PHE A 187 7.65 8.80 0.92
C PHE A 187 6.24 9.01 1.49
N LEU A 188 5.98 8.43 2.66
CA LEU A 188 4.71 8.45 3.38
C LEU A 188 5.00 8.61 4.86
N ARG A 189 4.14 9.34 5.55
CA ARG A 189 4.10 9.41 7.00
C ARG A 189 2.77 8.88 7.51
N VAL A 190 2.84 7.96 8.48
CA VAL A 190 1.68 7.42 9.18
C VAL A 190 1.64 8.06 10.56
N GLU A 191 0.52 8.67 10.90
CA GLU A 191 0.23 9.25 12.21
C GLU A 191 -0.86 8.42 12.88
N CYS A 192 -0.58 7.88 14.07
CA CYS A 192 -1.48 6.94 14.75
C CYS A 192 -2.39 7.62 15.77
N ASN A 193 -2.11 8.89 16.13
CA ASN A 193 -2.95 9.69 17.01
C ASN A 193 -2.66 11.20 16.82
N TYR A 194 -3.46 12.04 17.49
CA TYR A 194 -3.29 13.50 17.48
C TYR A 194 -2.01 13.97 18.17
N GLU A 195 -1.52 13.25 19.17
CA GLU A 195 -0.30 13.60 19.89
C GLU A 195 0.94 13.43 19.02
N ASP A 196 0.99 12.42 18.16
CA ASP A 196 2.06 12.17 17.18
C ASP A 196 2.14 13.34 16.19
N MET A 197 0.99 13.89 15.80
CA MET A 197 0.91 15.12 15.01
C MET A 197 1.37 16.36 15.81
N ALA A 198 0.95 16.48 17.07
CA ALA A 198 1.30 17.60 17.93
C ALA A 198 2.80 17.64 18.27
N ARG A 199 3.42 16.49 18.48
CA ARG A 199 4.85 16.35 18.83
C ARG A 199 5.78 16.77 17.71
N ASP A 200 5.32 16.79 16.47
CA ASP A 200 6.13 17.21 15.32
C ASP A 200 5.87 18.65 14.84
N HIS A 201 5.33 19.50 15.73
CA HIS A 201 5.15 20.94 15.54
C HIS A 201 6.49 21.67 15.39
N GLY A 202 7.06 21.61 14.19
CA GLY A 202 8.30 22.30 13.87
C GLY A 202 9.02 21.76 12.63
N ARG A 203 8.76 20.53 12.20
CA ARG A 203 9.31 20.02 10.95
C ARG A 203 8.45 20.50 9.77
N LYS A 204 9.10 21.14 8.79
CA LYS A 204 8.53 21.23 7.44
C LYS A 204 8.38 19.81 6.94
N TYR A 205 7.13 19.31 6.79
CA TYR A 205 6.88 18.05 6.11
C TYR A 205 7.56 18.12 4.73
N LYS A 206 8.69 17.42 4.58
CA LYS A 206 9.30 17.13 3.27
C LYS A 206 8.50 16.03 2.54
N VAL A 207 7.64 15.34 3.28
CA VAL A 207 6.81 14.22 2.85
C VAL A 207 5.56 14.74 2.13
N CYS A 208 5.20 14.12 1.01
CA CYS A 208 4.04 14.51 0.20
C CYS A 208 2.76 13.71 0.53
N ARG A 209 2.83 12.69 1.39
CA ARG A 209 1.71 11.76 1.68
C ARG A 209 1.58 11.55 3.18
N ILE A 210 0.35 11.64 3.68
CA ILE A 210 0.03 11.46 5.09
C ILE A 210 -1.12 10.47 5.20
N SER A 211 -0.96 9.44 6.03
CA SER A 211 -2.05 8.58 6.48
C SER A 211 -2.27 8.79 7.97
N MET A 212 -3.51 8.98 8.37
CA MET A 212 -3.91 9.12 9.76
C MET A 212 -4.77 7.92 10.13
N ASN A 213 -4.32 7.14 11.11
CA ASN A 213 -5.01 5.93 11.53
C ASN A 213 -5.49 6.05 12.97
N PHE A 214 -6.81 6.23 13.13
CA PHE A 214 -7.50 6.37 14.41
C PHE A 214 -8.34 5.14 14.77
N ILE A 215 -8.07 3.97 14.18
CA ILE A 215 -8.88 2.75 14.39
C ILE A 215 -8.81 2.27 15.84
N ASN A 216 -7.61 2.29 16.44
CA ASN A 216 -7.38 1.77 17.79
C ASN A 216 -7.63 2.81 18.91
N GLY A 217 -8.26 3.95 18.59
CA GLY A 217 -8.62 4.98 19.55
C GLY A 217 -7.43 5.82 20.04
N GLY A 218 -7.23 6.98 19.42
CA GLY A 218 -6.48 8.08 20.04
C GLY A 218 -7.44 8.92 20.87
N ALA A 219 -7.15 9.07 22.17
CA ALA A 219 -8.01 9.77 23.13
C ALA A 219 -8.52 11.11 22.58
N THR A 220 -9.84 11.22 22.46
CA THR A 220 -10.56 12.45 22.16
C THR A 220 -10.56 13.32 23.40
N ASN A 221 -9.52 14.14 23.56
CA ASN A 221 -9.71 15.41 24.25
C ASN A 221 -9.91 16.46 23.15
N ASP A 222 -11.12 16.98 23.04
CA ASP A 222 -11.53 18.05 22.10
C ASP A 222 -10.57 19.27 22.11
N ILE A 223 -9.75 19.39 23.15
CA ILE A 223 -8.73 20.43 23.36
C ILE A 223 -7.51 20.28 22.43
N ALA A 224 -7.13 19.06 22.01
CA ALA A 224 -5.94 18.85 21.17
C ALA A 224 -6.17 19.25 19.70
N SER A 225 -7.43 19.25 19.23
CA SER A 225 -7.77 19.59 17.83
C SER A 225 -7.52 21.07 17.48
N GLY A 226 -7.53 21.97 18.47
CA GLY A 226 -7.32 23.40 18.25
C GLY A 226 -5.86 23.83 18.06
N SER A 227 -4.90 22.95 18.38
CA SER A 227 -3.48 23.32 18.41
C SER A 227 -2.65 22.75 17.26
N ILE A 228 -3.20 21.88 16.39
CA ILE A 228 -2.40 21.18 15.39
C ILE A 228 -2.11 22.08 14.17
N ARG A 229 -1.09 22.93 14.28
CA ARG A 229 -0.48 23.70 13.18
C ARG A 229 0.54 22.85 12.41
N CYS A 230 0.08 21.78 11.77
CA CYS A 230 0.89 21.06 10.79
C CYS A 230 0.92 21.85 9.47
N SER A 231 2.11 22.11 8.91
CA SER A 231 2.21 22.72 7.58
C SER A 231 1.88 21.68 6.51
N LEU A 232 0.61 21.63 6.11
CA LEU A 232 0.11 20.72 5.07
C LEU A 232 0.28 21.27 3.64
N SER A 233 0.97 22.41 3.50
CA SER A 233 1.15 23.14 2.24
C SER A 233 1.85 22.37 1.12
N LYS A 234 2.49 21.23 1.41
CA LYS A 234 3.16 20.37 0.43
C LYS A 234 2.50 19.00 0.26
N VAL A 235 1.43 18.73 1.01
CA VAL A 235 0.74 17.44 1.00
C VAL A 235 -0.01 17.28 -0.31
N ARG A 236 0.18 16.12 -0.94
CA ARG A 236 -0.45 15.68 -2.18
C ARG A 236 -1.44 14.54 -1.95
N SER A 237 -1.31 13.83 -0.83
CA SER A 237 -2.15 12.69 -0.49
C SER A 237 -2.46 12.70 0.99
N LEU A 238 -3.74 12.59 1.31
CA LEU A 238 -4.24 12.58 2.68
C LEU A 238 -5.25 11.44 2.83
N SER A 239 -4.94 10.52 3.73
CA SER A 239 -5.81 9.39 4.06
C SER A 239 -6.17 9.42 5.54
N LEU A 240 -7.44 9.23 5.86
CA LEU A 240 -7.93 9.16 7.23
C LEU A 240 -8.75 7.88 7.42
N PHE A 241 -8.41 7.12 8.46
CA PHE A 241 -9.06 5.87 8.83
C PHE A 241 -9.45 5.90 10.31
N GLY A 242 -10.57 5.26 10.66
CA GLY A 242 -10.93 5.02 12.07
C GLY A 242 -11.95 5.99 12.66
N LYS A 243 -12.00 6.09 13.99
CA LYS A 243 -12.90 7.04 14.67
C LYS A 243 -12.32 8.45 14.60
N CYS A 244 -12.82 9.28 13.68
CA CYS A 244 -12.31 10.64 13.49
C CYS A 244 -13.43 11.69 13.61
N ASN A 245 -13.24 12.63 14.53
CA ASN A 245 -14.13 13.76 14.78
C ASN A 245 -13.54 15.10 14.28
N TYR A 246 -12.37 15.07 13.63
CA TYR A 246 -11.64 16.24 13.18
C TYR A 246 -11.21 16.08 11.73
N MET A 247 -11.56 17.06 10.91
CA MET A 247 -10.99 17.19 9.57
C MET A 247 -9.86 18.23 9.63
N PRO A 248 -8.63 17.89 9.20
CA PRO A 248 -7.58 18.88 9.02
C PRO A 248 -8.05 19.99 8.06
N PRO A 249 -7.70 21.27 8.27
CA PRO A 249 -8.14 22.35 7.39
C PRO A 249 -7.63 22.15 5.96
N LEU A 250 -8.51 21.65 5.09
CA LEU A 250 -8.16 21.21 3.74
C LEU A 250 -7.67 22.37 2.87
N LEU A 251 -8.09 23.61 3.15
CA LEU A 251 -7.62 24.83 2.49
C LEU A 251 -6.10 25.02 2.55
N HIS A 252 -5.43 24.42 3.53
CA HIS A 252 -3.98 24.46 3.63
C HIS A 252 -3.27 23.47 2.70
N CYS A 253 -4.00 22.52 2.09
CA CYS A 253 -3.49 21.45 1.24
C CYS A 253 -3.65 21.77 -0.26
N LYS A 254 -3.16 22.91 -0.73
CA LYS A 254 -3.40 23.39 -2.13
C LYS A 254 -2.93 22.45 -3.25
N TYR A 255 -2.05 21.48 -2.96
CA TYR A 255 -1.53 20.51 -3.92
C TYR A 255 -2.12 19.10 -3.75
N LEU A 256 -3.19 18.96 -2.96
CA LEU A 256 -3.83 17.68 -2.71
C LEU A 256 -4.39 17.10 -4.02
N ARG A 257 -4.00 15.86 -4.33
CA ARG A 257 -4.47 15.07 -5.47
C ARG A 257 -5.33 13.89 -5.04
N VAL A 258 -5.03 13.31 -3.88
CA VAL A 258 -5.75 12.16 -3.33
C VAL A 258 -6.27 12.50 -1.95
N LEU A 259 -7.58 12.40 -1.76
CA LEU A 259 -8.24 12.46 -0.47
C LEU A 259 -9.05 11.18 -0.26
N LEU A 260 -8.65 10.39 0.74
CA LEU A 260 -9.37 9.20 1.15
C LEU A 260 -9.82 9.38 2.61
N PHE A 261 -11.12 9.39 2.81
CA PHE A 261 -11.73 9.55 4.12
C PHE A 261 -12.61 8.35 4.41
N ASN A 262 -12.15 7.44 5.26
CA ASN A 262 -12.90 6.25 5.66
C ASN A 262 -13.02 6.20 7.19
N SER A 263 -14.05 6.85 7.71
CA SER A 263 -14.15 7.15 9.13
C SER A 263 -15.56 6.87 9.68
N TRP A 264 -15.69 6.89 11.00
CA TRP A 264 -16.97 6.95 11.69
C TRP A 264 -16.88 7.91 12.87
N GLY A 265 -18.01 8.49 13.25
CA GLY A 265 -18.08 9.43 14.37
C GLY A 265 -19.46 10.03 14.51
N ASP A 266 -19.57 10.90 15.51
CA ASP A 266 -20.86 11.44 15.95
C ASP A 266 -20.99 12.95 15.62
N LYS A 267 -19.95 13.56 15.04
CA LYS A 267 -19.90 14.99 14.68
C LYS A 267 -20.15 15.19 13.19
N VAL A 268 -20.74 16.33 12.86
CA VAL A 268 -20.84 16.77 11.46
C VAL A 268 -19.44 17.10 10.94
N ILE A 269 -19.09 16.57 9.78
CA ILE A 269 -17.83 16.89 9.10
C ILE A 269 -18.11 17.87 7.97
N ASP A 270 -17.46 19.02 8.02
CA ASP A 270 -17.55 20.05 6.97
C ASP A 270 -16.49 19.83 5.89
N LEU A 271 -16.95 19.51 4.68
CA LEU A 271 -16.16 19.36 3.47
C LEU A 271 -16.45 20.46 2.44
N THR A 272 -17.14 21.55 2.80
CA THR A 272 -17.47 22.64 1.87
C THR A 272 -16.24 23.21 1.16
N ASP A 273 -15.10 23.24 1.86
CA ASP A 273 -13.83 23.73 1.35
C ASP A 273 -13.17 22.84 0.29
N ILE A 274 -13.64 21.60 0.07
CA ILE A 274 -13.04 20.71 -0.95
C ILE A 274 -13.11 21.32 -2.34
N SER A 275 -14.13 22.15 -2.62
CA SER A 275 -14.32 22.84 -3.90
C SER A 275 -13.13 23.72 -4.30
N GLN A 276 -12.27 24.10 -3.34
CA GLN A 276 -11.08 24.92 -3.56
C GLN A 276 -9.82 24.09 -3.85
N LEU A 277 -9.91 22.75 -3.87
CA LEU A 277 -8.80 21.84 -4.12
C LEU A 277 -8.63 21.56 -5.62
N PHE A 278 -8.17 22.56 -6.37
CA PHE A 278 -8.07 22.49 -7.84
C PHE A 278 -7.19 21.34 -8.37
N GLN A 279 -6.27 20.81 -7.57
CA GLN A 279 -5.38 19.70 -7.94
C GLN A 279 -5.96 18.32 -7.63
N LEU A 280 -7.12 18.24 -6.99
CA LEU A 280 -7.73 16.98 -6.55
C LEU A 280 -8.12 16.15 -7.76
N ARG A 281 -7.70 14.88 -7.75
CA ARG A 281 -7.97 13.88 -8.80
C ARG A 281 -8.77 12.69 -8.28
N TYR A 282 -8.57 12.33 -7.02
CA TYR A 282 -9.29 11.23 -6.37
C TYR A 282 -9.90 11.71 -5.06
N LEU A 283 -11.23 11.59 -4.96
CA LEU A 283 -11.98 11.85 -3.74
C LEU A 283 -12.82 10.62 -3.39
N LYS A 284 -12.51 10.01 -2.25
CA LYS A 284 -13.33 8.95 -1.67
C LYS A 284 -13.71 9.29 -0.24
N VAL A 285 -14.99 9.33 0.05
CA VAL A 285 -15.54 9.65 1.36
C VAL A 285 -16.53 8.56 1.77
N SER A 286 -16.19 7.81 2.81
CA SER A 286 -17.01 6.81 3.48
C SER A 286 -17.12 7.22 4.94
N TYR A 287 -18.29 7.72 5.35
CA TYR A 287 -18.51 8.20 6.71
C TYR A 287 -19.86 7.75 7.28
N LYS A 288 -19.79 7.17 8.48
CA LYS A 288 -20.96 6.80 9.29
C LYS A 288 -21.40 7.96 10.19
N GLY A 289 -21.77 9.08 9.58
CA GLY A 289 -22.25 10.29 10.24
C GLY A 289 -22.71 11.33 9.21
N GLU A 290 -22.91 12.58 9.65
CA GLU A 290 -23.35 13.67 8.76
C GLU A 290 -22.15 14.37 8.09
N ILE A 291 -22.24 14.61 6.79
CA ILE A 291 -21.24 15.34 6.01
C ILE A 291 -21.92 16.54 5.34
N LYS A 292 -21.29 17.71 5.46
CA LYS A 292 -21.62 18.89 4.65
C LYS A 292 -20.71 18.94 3.43
N LEU A 293 -21.31 18.79 2.26
CA LEU A 293 -20.63 18.96 0.97
C LEU A 293 -20.82 20.40 0.47
N PRO A 294 -19.93 20.90 -0.41
CA PRO A 294 -20.15 22.18 -1.05
C PRO A 294 -21.39 22.14 -1.94
N THR A 295 -22.09 23.27 -2.09
CA THR A 295 -23.22 23.37 -3.02
C THR A 295 -22.83 23.19 -4.49
N LYS A 296 -21.56 23.42 -4.82
CA LYS A 296 -20.97 23.26 -6.16
C LYS A 296 -19.59 22.60 -6.08
N MET A 297 -19.30 21.69 -7.00
CA MET A 297 -18.00 21.04 -7.18
C MET A 297 -17.20 21.54 -8.39
N GLN A 298 -17.68 22.51 -9.18
CA GLN A 298 -17.03 23.02 -10.40
C GLN A 298 -15.53 23.41 -10.27
N GLY A 299 -15.06 23.74 -9.06
CA GLY A 299 -13.64 24.04 -8.81
C GLY A 299 -12.71 22.82 -8.92
N LEU A 300 -13.25 21.59 -8.89
CA LEU A 300 -12.51 20.34 -8.98
C LEU A 300 -12.24 19.92 -10.43
N VAL A 301 -11.62 20.82 -11.21
CA VAL A 301 -11.42 20.66 -12.67
C VAL A 301 -10.54 19.47 -13.10
N HIS A 302 -9.83 18.85 -12.17
CA HIS A 302 -8.97 17.69 -12.41
C HIS A 302 -9.51 16.40 -11.76
N LEU A 303 -10.72 16.40 -11.23
CA LEU A 303 -11.28 15.23 -10.55
C LEU A 303 -11.54 14.10 -11.56
N GLU A 304 -10.91 12.96 -11.30
CA GLU A 304 -11.01 11.73 -12.11
C GLU A 304 -11.85 10.66 -11.39
N THR A 305 -11.97 10.73 -10.06
CA THR A 305 -12.76 9.79 -9.27
C THR A 305 -13.48 10.52 -8.12
N LEU A 306 -14.79 10.32 -8.05
CA LEU A 306 -15.65 10.73 -6.94
C LEU A 306 -16.40 9.49 -6.42
N ASP A 307 -16.17 9.13 -5.17
CA ASP A 307 -16.86 8.02 -4.48
C ASP A 307 -17.36 8.50 -3.12
N LEU A 308 -18.68 8.64 -2.98
CA LEU A 308 -19.34 9.13 -1.77
C LEU A 308 -20.26 8.04 -1.23
N ALA A 309 -19.86 7.44 -0.10
CA ALA A 309 -20.64 6.46 0.65
C ALA A 309 -21.02 7.06 2.02
N CYS A 310 -22.10 7.83 2.03
CA CYS A 310 -22.60 8.52 3.21
C CYS A 310 -23.91 7.89 3.69
N TYR A 311 -24.01 7.57 4.99
CA TYR A 311 -25.21 6.92 5.55
C TYR A 311 -26.37 7.90 5.75
N LEU A 312 -26.07 9.14 6.13
CA LEU A 312 -27.02 10.25 6.17
C LEU A 312 -26.78 11.04 4.89
N GLY A 313 -27.66 10.83 3.90
CA GLY A 313 -27.46 11.33 2.54
C GLY A 313 -27.14 12.82 2.51
N PRO A 314 -25.95 13.25 2.06
CA PRO A 314 -25.64 14.66 1.93
C PRO A 314 -26.50 15.25 0.82
N GLU A 315 -26.78 16.55 0.89
CA GLU A 315 -27.26 17.27 -0.28
C GLU A 315 -26.22 17.09 -1.39
N ILE A 316 -26.61 16.36 -2.45
CA ILE A 316 -25.73 16.14 -3.60
C ILE A 316 -25.52 17.50 -4.26
N PRO A 317 -24.27 17.93 -4.47
CA PRO A 317 -23.98 19.18 -5.15
C PRO A 317 -24.71 19.24 -6.50
N SER A 318 -25.31 20.39 -6.78
CA SER A 318 -26.26 20.58 -7.91
C SER A 318 -25.67 20.39 -9.32
N ASP A 319 -24.35 20.24 -9.41
CA ASP A 319 -23.53 20.25 -10.61
C ASP A 319 -22.77 18.95 -10.86
N ILE A 320 -23.14 17.87 -10.17
CA ILE A 320 -22.66 16.50 -10.38
C ILE A 320 -23.64 15.74 -11.27
#